data_AF-A0A5D8QAB2-F1
#
_entry.id   AF-A0A5D8QAB2-F1
#
_cell.length_a   1.000
_cell.length_b   1.000
_cell.length_c   1.000
_cell.angle_alpha   90.00
_cell.angle_beta   90.00
_cell.angle_gamma   90.00
#
_symmetry.space_group_name_H-M   'P 1'
#
loop_
_entity.id
_entity.type
_entity.pdbx_description
1 polymer ?
#
loop_
_entity_poly.entity_id
_entity_poly.type
_entity_poly.pdbx_seq_one_letter_code
_entity_poly.pdbx_strand_id
1 'polypeptide(L)'
;MKRTAEFVLGLLGGIFGVIGATFALFIGGIGAAFNAEGAGTVSGLGWAAVVFSILGIVASVMVRSRPKASGIMFLIAGIGGIISISAAYILPGVLLIIAGILSLARKEKALNK
;
A
#
# COMPACT_ATOMS: atom_id res chain seq x y z
N MET A 1 -23.56 5.99 5.97
CA MET A 1 -22.95 6.48 4.70
C MET A 1 -21.96 5.43 4.22
N LYS A 2 -21.98 5.04 2.95
CA LYS A 2 -21.12 3.95 2.43
C LYS A 2 -19.68 4.47 2.28
N ARG A 3 -18.70 3.93 3.02
CA ARG A 3 -17.25 4.24 2.91
C ARG A 3 -16.62 3.62 1.64
N THR A 4 -17.37 3.57 0.53
CA THR A 4 -16.99 2.86 -0.70
C THR A 4 -15.77 3.49 -1.36
N ALA A 5 -15.64 4.82 -1.34
CA ALA A 5 -14.50 5.50 -1.94
C ALA A 5 -13.16 5.12 -1.26
N GLU A 6 -13.11 5.13 0.07
CA GLU A 6 -11.92 4.75 0.84
C GLU A 6 -11.57 3.27 0.61
N PHE A 7 -12.61 2.41 0.60
CA PHE A 7 -12.47 0.98 0.35
C PHE A 7 -11.91 0.70 -1.06
N VAL A 8 -12.47 1.33 -2.09
CA VAL A 8 -12.06 1.11 -3.49
C VAL A 8 -10.65 1.69 -3.72
N LEU A 9 -10.36 2.90 -3.24
CA LEU A 9 -9.04 3.51 -3.40
C LEU A 9 -7.96 2.70 -2.67
N GLY A 10 -8.24 2.26 -1.45
CA GLY A 10 -7.33 1.39 -0.70
C GLY A 10 -7.11 0.04 -1.37
N LEU A 11 -8.19 -0.59 -1.87
CA LEU A 11 -8.11 -1.90 -2.52
C LEU A 11 -7.36 -1.81 -3.84
N LEU A 12 -7.62 -0.77 -4.64
CA LEU A 12 -6.86 -0.49 -5.86
C LEU A 12 -5.40 -0.22 -5.53
N GLY A 13 -5.11 0.61 -4.52
CA GLY A 13 -3.74 0.88 -4.07
C GLY A 13 -3.00 -0.39 -3.63
N GLY A 14 -3.67 -1.28 -2.90
CA GLY A 14 -3.12 -2.58 -2.51
C GLY A 14 -2.85 -3.52 -3.69
N ILE A 15 -3.80 -3.64 -4.63
CA ILE A 15 -3.66 -4.49 -5.82
C ILE A 15 -2.54 -3.97 -6.73
N PHE A 16 -2.52 -2.68 -7.03
CA PHE A 16 -1.43 -2.06 -7.79
C PHE A 16 -0.09 -2.18 -7.06
N GLY A 17 -0.11 -2.21 -5.72
CA GLY A 17 1.07 -2.46 -4.89
C GLY A 17 1.65 -3.85 -5.13
N VAL A 18 0.81 -4.89 -5.13
CA VAL A 18 1.26 -6.27 -5.40
C VAL A 18 1.83 -6.39 -6.82
N ILE A 19 1.20 -5.76 -7.80
CA ILE A 19 1.68 -5.74 -9.19
C ILE A 19 3.05 -5.05 -9.26
N GLY A 20 3.19 -3.87 -8.64
CA GLY A 20 4.46 -3.13 -8.59
C GLY A 20 5.56 -3.92 -7.86
N ALA A 21 5.22 -4.60 -6.78
CA ALA A 21 6.14 -5.45 -6.03
C ALA A 21 6.61 -6.66 -6.85
N THR A 22 5.71 -7.28 -7.61
CA THR A 22 6.04 -8.39 -8.52
C THR A 22 6.99 -7.93 -9.62
N PHE A 23 6.76 -6.75 -10.20
CA PHE A 23 7.68 -6.15 -11.17
C PHE A 23 9.06 -5.85 -10.57
N ALA A 24 9.11 -5.29 -9.36
CA ALA A 24 10.38 -5.01 -8.67
C ALA A 24 11.15 -6.30 -8.36
N LEU A 25 10.46 -7.36 -7.92
CA LEU A 25 11.07 -8.68 -7.71
C LEU A 25 11.58 -9.30 -9.01
N PHE A 26 10.85 -9.13 -10.11
CA PHE A 26 11.27 -9.63 -11.41
C PHE A 26 12.54 -8.93 -11.92
N ILE A 27 12.58 -7.60 -11.83
CA ILE A 27 13.77 -6.80 -12.20
C ILE A 27 14.94 -7.10 -11.26
N GLY A 28 14.69 -7.21 -9.95
CA GLY A 28 15.70 -7.59 -8.97
C GLY A 28 16.29 -8.98 -9.21
N GLY A 29 15.44 -9.96 -9.56
CA GLY A 29 15.85 -11.32 -9.88
C GLY A 29 16.69 -11.42 -11.15
N ILE A 30 16.31 -10.69 -12.21
CA ILE A 30 17.11 -10.57 -13.44
C ILE A 30 18.44 -9.89 -13.12
N GLY A 31 18.43 -8.76 -12.42
CA GLY A 31 19.65 -8.05 -12.01
C GLY A 31 20.60 -8.93 -11.20
N ALA A 32 20.07 -9.81 -10.35
CA ALA A 32 20.86 -10.74 -9.56
C ALA A 32 21.53 -11.82 -10.44
N ALA A 33 20.83 -12.31 -11.46
CA ALA A 33 21.39 -13.24 -12.44
C ALA A 33 22.55 -12.62 -13.25
N PHE A 34 22.51 -11.31 -13.49
CA PHE A 34 23.56 -10.55 -14.17
C PHE A 34 24.63 -9.95 -13.23
N ASN A 35 24.62 -10.29 -11.93
CA ASN A 35 25.52 -9.73 -10.91
C ASN A 35 25.55 -8.18 -10.90
N ALA A 36 24.42 -7.54 -11.19
CA ALA A 36 24.30 -6.09 -11.14
C ALA A 36 24.36 -5.60 -9.69
N GLU A 37 25.18 -4.57 -9.43
CA GLU A 37 25.22 -3.92 -8.12
C GLU A 37 23.84 -3.38 -7.75
N GLY A 38 23.38 -3.70 -6.53
CA GLY A 38 22.07 -3.28 -6.01
C GLY A 38 20.91 -4.25 -6.27
N ALA A 39 21.11 -5.35 -7.02
CA ALA A 39 20.05 -6.33 -7.30
C ALA A 39 19.49 -7.02 -6.04
N GLY A 40 20.36 -7.31 -5.06
CA GLY A 40 19.94 -7.86 -3.76
C GLY A 40 19.04 -6.89 -2.98
N THR A 41 19.35 -5.60 -3.04
CA THR A 41 18.57 -4.54 -2.40
C THR A 41 17.19 -4.42 -3.06
N VAL A 42 17.11 -4.40 -4.40
CA VAL A 42 15.84 -4.33 -5.13
C VAL A 42 14.96 -5.55 -4.84
N SER A 43 15.56 -6.75 -4.76
CA SER A 43 14.83 -7.98 -4.44
C SER A 43 14.28 -7.97 -3.00
N GLY A 44 15.08 -7.54 -2.02
CA GLY A 44 14.63 -7.42 -0.62
C GLY A 44 13.52 -6.38 -0.45
N LEU A 45 13.65 -5.24 -1.13
CA LEU A 45 12.64 -4.17 -1.14
C LEU A 45 11.35 -4.61 -1.86
N GLY A 46 11.47 -5.44 -2.88
CA GLY A 46 10.35 -6.11 -3.55
C GLY A 46 9.49 -6.91 -2.57
N TRP A 47 10.13 -7.74 -1.74
CA TRP A 47 9.44 -8.52 -0.71
C TRP A 47 8.80 -7.65 0.36
N ALA A 48 9.48 -6.60 0.81
CA ALA A 48 8.92 -5.64 1.76
C ALA A 48 7.63 -4.99 1.22
N ALA A 49 7.61 -4.62 -0.06
CA ALA A 49 6.44 -4.03 -0.69
C ALA A 49 5.26 -5.00 -0.86
N VAL A 50 5.51 -6.31 -1.05
CA VAL A 50 4.44 -7.32 -1.03
C VAL A 50 3.74 -7.28 0.33
N VAL A 51 4.50 -7.24 1.43
CA VAL A 51 3.94 -7.17 2.79
C VAL A 51 3.13 -5.88 2.98
N PHE A 52 3.65 -4.73 2.54
CA PHE A 52 2.91 -3.46 2.60
C PHE A 52 1.65 -3.47 1.73
N SER A 53 1.66 -4.14 0.58
CA SER A 53 0.48 -4.27 -0.28
C SER A 53 -0.61 -5.10 0.38
N ILE A 54 -0.25 -6.21 1.01
CA ILE A 54 -1.17 -7.04 1.79
C ILE A 54 -1.76 -6.22 2.94
N LEU A 55 -0.94 -5.45 3.66
CA LEU A 55 -1.41 -4.52 4.69
C LEU A 55 -2.41 -3.50 4.13
N GLY A 56 -2.18 -2.94 2.94
CA GLY A 56 -3.13 -2.06 2.26
C GLY A 56 -4.48 -2.74 1.94
N ILE A 57 -4.46 -4.00 1.50
CA ILE A 57 -5.69 -4.76 1.24
C ILE A 57 -6.45 -5.04 2.55
N VAL A 58 -5.75 -5.45 3.60
CA VAL A 58 -6.35 -5.69 4.93
C VAL A 58 -6.93 -4.39 5.50
N ALA A 59 -6.20 -3.28 5.40
CA ALA A 59 -6.66 -1.96 5.81
C ALA A 59 -7.94 -1.54 5.06
N SER A 60 -8.05 -1.90 3.78
CA SER A 60 -9.23 -1.66 2.97
C SER A 60 -10.45 -2.36 3.53
N VAL A 61 -10.36 -3.63 3.88
CA VAL A 61 -11.48 -4.35 4.50
C VAL A 61 -11.86 -3.75 5.85
N MET A 62 -10.86 -3.37 6.66
CA MET A 62 -11.06 -2.77 7.97
C MET A 62 -11.65 -1.34 7.95
N VAL A 63 -11.61 -0.64 6.81
CA VAL A 63 -12.12 0.74 6.71
C VAL A 63 -13.60 0.88 7.07
N ARG A 64 -14.37 -0.20 6.91
CA ARG A 64 -15.81 -0.22 7.20
C ARG A 64 -16.11 -0.35 8.69
N SER A 65 -15.25 -1.03 9.45
CA SER A 65 -15.44 -1.29 10.88
C SER A 65 -14.63 -0.34 11.76
N ARG A 66 -13.39 -0.01 11.37
CA ARG A 66 -12.49 0.88 12.13
C ARG A 66 -11.72 1.85 11.22
N PRO A 67 -12.39 2.92 10.75
CA PRO A 67 -11.82 3.83 9.76
C PRO A 67 -10.60 4.62 10.25
N LYS A 68 -10.50 4.94 11.54
CA LYS A 68 -9.31 5.62 12.07
C LYS A 68 -8.09 4.71 12.04
N ALA A 69 -8.26 3.44 12.43
CA ALA A 69 -7.19 2.45 12.43
C ALA A 69 -6.74 2.10 11.00
N SER A 70 -7.69 1.89 10.07
CA SER A 70 -7.37 1.65 8.67
C SER A 70 -6.67 2.84 8.03
N GLY A 71 -7.03 4.08 8.39
CA GLY A 71 -6.38 5.27 7.89
C GLY A 71 -4.89 5.35 8.22
N ILE A 72 -4.52 4.97 9.44
CA ILE A 72 -3.12 4.88 9.86
C ILE A 72 -2.42 3.74 9.12
N MET A 73 -3.04 2.55 9.02
CA MET A 73 -2.45 1.42 8.28
C MET A 73 -2.23 1.75 6.80
N PHE A 74 -3.15 2.50 6.17
CA PHE A 74 -3.00 2.96 4.80
C PHE A 74 -1.82 3.91 4.62
N LEU A 75 -1.62 4.84 5.55
CA LEU A 75 -0.47 5.74 5.52
C LEU A 75 0.85 4.96 5.71
N ILE A 76 0.88 4.01 6.66
CA ILE A 76 2.06 3.16 6.89
C ILE A 76 2.36 2.32 5.65
N ALA A 77 1.33 1.72 5.03
CA ALA A 77 1.49 0.91 3.82
C ALA A 77 1.92 1.75 2.60
N GLY A 78 1.36 2.95 2.45
CA GLY A 78 1.70 3.86 1.35
C GLY A 78 3.11 4.43 1.48
N ILE A 79 3.46 4.96 2.66
CA ILE A 79 4.80 5.52 2.92
C ILE A 79 5.85 4.41 2.95
N GLY A 80 5.59 3.30 3.65
CA GLY A 80 6.49 2.15 3.70
C GLY A 80 6.72 1.50 2.34
N GLY A 81 5.67 1.43 1.51
CA GLY A 81 5.78 0.94 0.14
C GLY A 81 6.55 1.87 -0.80
N ILE A 82 6.35 3.19 -0.70
CA ILE A 82 7.14 4.19 -1.44
C ILE A 82 8.60 4.13 -1.04
N ILE A 83 8.91 4.03 0.26
CA ILE A 83 10.30 3.91 0.73
C ILE A 83 10.92 2.61 0.25
N SER A 84 10.13 1.53 0.18
CA SER A 84 10.64 0.23 -0.28
C SER A 84 11.01 0.26 -1.77
N ILE A 85 10.08 0.58 -2.66
CA ILE A 85 10.30 0.39 -4.11
C ILE A 85 10.54 1.72 -4.86
N SER A 86 10.41 2.87 -4.18
CA SER A 86 10.54 4.20 -4.78
C SER A 86 9.64 4.37 -6.02
N ALA A 87 10.21 4.62 -7.20
CA ALA A 87 9.45 5.03 -8.39
C ALA A 87 8.40 4.01 -8.85
N ALA A 88 8.66 2.71 -8.71
CA ALA A 88 7.69 1.68 -9.11
C ALA A 88 6.50 1.52 -8.13
N TYR A 89 6.54 2.17 -6.96
CA TYR A 89 5.46 2.17 -5.97
C TYR A 89 4.79 3.54 -5.79
N ILE A 90 5.16 4.54 -6.61
CA ILE A 90 4.53 5.87 -6.56
C ILE A 90 3.03 5.77 -6.80
N LEU A 91 2.59 5.03 -7.82
CA LEU A 91 1.17 4.89 -8.15
C LEU A 91 0.36 4.26 -7.01
N PRO A 92 0.71 3.05 -6.50
CA PRO A 92 0.00 2.44 -5.37
C PRO A 92 0.16 3.24 -4.07
N GLY A 93 1.34 3.82 -3.83
CA GLY A 93 1.61 4.63 -2.65
C GLY A 93 0.73 5.87 -2.56
N VAL A 94 0.57 6.61 -3.66
CA VAL A 94 -0.32 7.78 -3.71
C VAL A 94 -1.78 7.38 -3.49
N LEU A 95 -2.23 6.28 -4.09
CA LEU A 95 -3.59 5.77 -3.89
C LEU A 95 -3.85 5.39 -2.42
N LEU A 96 -2.90 4.71 -1.77
CA LEU A 96 -2.98 4.35 -0.35
C LEU A 96 -2.95 5.59 0.56
N ILE A 97 -2.12 6.59 0.26
CA ILE A 97 -2.07 7.84 1.03
C ILE A 97 -3.40 8.59 0.93
N ILE A 98 -3.96 8.72 -0.28
CA ILE A 98 -5.28 9.37 -0.48
C ILE A 98 -6.37 8.59 0.28
N ALA A 99 -6.37 7.25 0.20
CA ALA A 99 -7.30 6.42 0.96
C ALA A 99 -7.13 6.62 2.47
N GLY A 100 -5.90 6.73 2.97
CA GLY A 100 -5.57 6.98 4.37
C GLY A 100 -6.08 8.33 4.87
N ILE A 101 -5.80 9.41 4.14
CA ILE A 101 -6.26 10.77 4.46
C ILE A 101 -7.79 10.82 4.45
N LEU A 102 -8.44 10.24 3.43
CA LEU A 102 -9.90 10.19 3.36
C LEU A 102 -10.51 9.39 4.52
N SER A 103 -9.86 8.31 4.94
CA SER A 103 -10.29 7.48 6.06
C SER A 103 -10.19 8.22 7.40
N LEU A 104 -9.15 9.06 7.59
CA LEU A 104 -8.90 9.86 8.80
C LEU A 104 -9.72 11.16 8.86
N ALA A 105 -9.80 11.89 7.75
CA ALA A 105 -10.48 13.19 7.68
C ALA A 105 -12.01 13.05 7.73
N ARG A 106 -12.54 11.89 7.33
CA ARG A 106 -13.99 11.65 7.35
C ARG A 106 -14.45 11.33 8.77
N LYS A 107 -14.97 12.36 9.46
CA LYS A 107 -15.60 12.23 10.78
C LYS A 107 -16.56 11.04 10.79
N GLU A 108 -16.32 10.10 11.69
CA GLU A 108 -17.36 9.17 12.14
C GLU A 108 -18.54 10.03 12.58
N LYS A 109 -19.72 9.84 11.99
CA LYS A 109 -20.93 10.17 12.74
C LYS A 109 -20.87 9.27 13.95
N ALA A 110 -20.54 9.85 15.11
CA ALA A 110 -20.70 9.20 16.39
C ALA A 110 -22.12 8.62 16.40
N LEU A 111 -22.24 7.30 16.35
CA LEU A 111 -23.42 6.66 16.89
C LEU A 111 -23.35 6.97 18.38
N ASN A 112 -23.99 8.08 18.78
CA ASN A 112 -24.43 8.25 20.15
C ASN A 112 -25.28 7.02 20.45
N LYS A 113 -24.76 6.16 21.32
CA LYS A 113 -25.54 5.21 22.07
C LYS A 113 -25.14 5.35 23.53
#